data_AF-A0A377LXE3-F1
#
_entry.id   AF-A0A377LXE3-F1
#
_cell.length_a   1.000
_cell.length_b   1.000
_cell.length_c   1.000
_cell.angle_alpha   90.00
_cell.angle_beta   90.00
_cell.angle_gamma   90.00
#
_symmetry.space_group_name_H-M   'P 1'
#
loop_
_entity.id
_entity.type
_entity.pdbx_description
1 polymer ?
#
loop_
_entity_poly.entity_id
_entity_poly.type
_entity_poly.pdbx_seq_one_letter_code
_entity_poly.pdbx_strand_id
1 'polypeptide(L)'
;MAEENDDKTEAPTPHRLEKAREEGQIPRSRELTSLLILIVGVCIIWWGGESLARKLAGMLSAGLRFDHSMVNDPNLILSQIIQLIKGAMVALLPLITGVVLVALISP
;
A
#
# COMPACT_ATOMS: atom_id res chain seq x y z
N MET A 1 -39.96 13.35 8.19
CA MET A 1 -40.78 12.35 8.90
C MET A 1 -39.86 11.18 9.18
N ALA A 2 -39.63 10.88 10.45
CA ALA A 2 -38.85 9.73 10.89
C ALA A 2 -39.79 8.52 10.83
N GLU A 3 -39.57 7.61 9.89
CA GLU A 3 -40.25 6.31 9.88
C GLU A 3 -39.33 5.30 10.57
N GLU A 4 -39.58 5.16 11.87
CA GLU A 4 -39.52 3.94 12.67
C GLU A 4 -38.43 2.93 12.29
N ASN A 5 -37.24 3.17 12.84
CA ASN A 5 -36.31 2.12 13.25
C ASN A 5 -36.97 1.35 14.41
N ASP A 6 -37.95 0.52 14.08
CA ASP A 6 -38.52 -0.46 15.01
C ASP A 6 -37.68 -1.73 14.89
N ASP A 7 -37.04 -2.10 15.99
CA ASP A 7 -36.13 -3.26 16.14
C ASP A 7 -36.87 -4.57 15.83
N LYS A 8 -37.04 -4.85 14.53
CA LYS A 8 -37.60 -6.11 14.04
C LYS A 8 -36.62 -7.24 14.33
N THR A 9 -36.96 -7.99 15.37
CA THR A 9 -36.25 -9.16 15.92
C THR A 9 -36.41 -10.43 15.08
N GLU A 10 -37.15 -10.38 13.98
CA GLU A 10 -37.33 -11.51 13.08
C GLU A 10 -36.29 -11.50 11.95
N ALA A 11 -35.74 -12.67 11.65
CA ALA A 11 -34.81 -12.84 10.55
C ALA A 11 -35.49 -12.45 9.21
N PRO A 12 -34.82 -11.68 8.34
CA PRO A 12 -35.39 -11.25 7.08
C PRO A 12 -35.80 -12.45 6.22
N THR A 13 -37.02 -12.41 5.67
CA THR A 13 -37.54 -13.44 4.79
C THR A 13 -36.67 -13.59 3.53
N PRO A 14 -36.57 -14.81 2.95
CA PRO A 14 -35.69 -15.09 1.81
C PRO A 14 -35.94 -14.15 0.62
N HIS A 15 -37.20 -13.80 0.36
CA HIS A 15 -37.57 -12.86 -0.71
C HIS A 15 -37.04 -11.42 -0.48
N ARG A 16 -36.95 -10.97 0.78
CA ARG A 16 -36.35 -9.67 1.13
C ARG A 16 -34.83 -9.66 0.95
N LEU A 17 -34.16 -10.77 1.25
CA LEU A 17 -32.72 -10.92 1.01
C LEU A 17 -32.38 -10.93 -0.48
N GLU A 18 -33.21 -11.59 -1.28
CA GLU A 18 -33.07 -11.64 -2.74
C GLU A 18 -33.27 -10.25 -3.35
N LYS A 19 -34.32 -9.53 -2.93
CA LYS A 19 -34.59 -8.16 -3.37
C LYS A 19 -33.49 -7.18 -2.93
N ALA A 20 -32.94 -7.32 -1.72
CA ALA A 20 -31.80 -6.50 -1.28
C ALA A 20 -30.54 -6.75 -2.13
N ARG A 21 -30.30 -8.00 -2.57
CA ARG A 21 -29.21 -8.33 -3.51
C ARG A 21 -29.46 -7.77 -4.90
N GLU A 22 -30.70 -7.84 -5.41
CA GLU A 22 -31.11 -7.25 -6.69
C GLU A 22 -31.02 -5.72 -6.69
N GLU A 23 -31.34 -5.08 -5.57
CA GLU A 23 -31.20 -3.62 -5.35
C GLU A 23 -29.74 -3.19 -5.12
N GLY A 24 -28.77 -4.11 -5.19
CA GLY A 24 -27.35 -3.80 -5.02
C GLY A 24 -26.95 -3.46 -3.59
N GLN A 25 -27.81 -3.73 -2.60
CA GLN A 25 -27.49 -3.63 -1.17
C GLN A 25 -26.63 -4.81 -0.74
N ILE A 26 -25.41 -4.87 -1.27
CA ILE A 26 -24.38 -5.78 -0.80
C ILE A 26 -23.88 -5.21 0.54
N PRO A 27 -23.86 -5.97 1.65
CA PRO A 27 -23.34 -5.50 2.92
C PRO A 27 -21.86 -5.12 2.76
N ARG A 28 -21.61 -3.83 2.55
CA ARG A 28 -20.28 -3.27 2.37
C ARG A 28 -19.74 -2.97 3.77
N SER A 29 -18.97 -3.90 4.33
CA SER A 29 -18.30 -3.67 5.60
C SER A 29 -17.34 -2.48 5.47
N ARG A 30 -17.65 -1.37 6.16
CA ARG A 30 -16.77 -0.19 6.24
C ARG A 30 -15.36 -0.54 6.72
N GLU A 31 -15.24 -1.59 7.52
CA GLU A 31 -14.00 -2.08 8.13
C GLU A 31 -13.20 -2.98 7.18
N LEU A 32 -13.82 -3.54 6.13
CA LEU A 32 -13.17 -4.49 5.23
C LEU A 32 -12.02 -3.84 4.46
N THR A 33 -12.20 -2.60 4.01
CA THR A 33 -11.15 -1.83 3.34
C THR A 33 -9.96 -1.60 4.27
N SER A 34 -10.22 -1.22 5.52
CA SER A 34 -9.17 -1.02 6.54
C SER A 34 -8.40 -2.32 6.84
N LEU A 35 -9.12 -3.45 6.94
CA LEU A 35 -8.52 -4.76 7.17
C LEU A 35 -7.66 -5.21 5.98
N LEU A 36 -8.13 -5.00 4.75
CA LEU A 36 -7.38 -5.29 3.53
C LEU A 36 -6.10 -4.45 3.44
N ILE A 37 -6.19 -3.14 3.73
CA ILE A 37 -5.04 -2.24 3.76
C ILE A 37 -4.00 -2.74 4.78
N LEU A 38 -4.44 -3.14 5.98
CA LEU A 38 -3.56 -3.66 7.02
C LEU A 38 -2.83 -4.93 6.56
N ILE A 39 -3.56 -5.90 6.00
CA ILE A 39 -3.00 -7.16 5.51
C ILE A 39 -1.97 -6.90 4.41
N VAL A 40 -2.33 -6.06 3.43
CA VAL A 40 -1.43 -5.70 2.33
C VAL A 40 -0.17 -5.01 2.86
N GLY A 41 -0.32 -4.07 3.80
CA GLY A 41 0.81 -3.39 4.44
C GLY A 41 1.77 -4.37 5.14
N VAL A 42 1.21 -5.33 5.88
CA VAL A 42 2.00 -6.38 6.55
C VAL A 42 2.71 -7.27 5.52
N CYS A 43 2.04 -7.70 4.45
CA CYS A 43 2.66 -8.51 3.40
C CYS A 43 3.82 -7.78 2.70
N ILE A 44 3.66 -6.48 2.43
CA ILE A 44 4.71 -5.65 1.82
C ILE A 44 5.93 -5.57 2.74
N ILE A 45 5.72 -5.34 4.04
CA ILE A 45 6.82 -5.28 5.01
C ILE A 45 7.46 -6.67 5.18
N TRP A 46 6.67 -7.74 5.17
CA TRP A 46 7.18 -9.11 5.32
C TRP A 46 8.08 -9.52 4.16
N TRP A 47 7.68 -9.25 2.91
CA TRP A 47 8.48 -9.59 1.73
C TRP A 47 9.57 -8.57 1.42
N GLY A 48 9.32 -7.28 1.65
CA GLY A 48 10.22 -6.18 1.27
C GLY A 48 11.14 -5.68 2.39
N GLY A 49 10.81 -5.97 3.65
CA GLY A 49 11.45 -5.39 4.82
C GLY A 49 12.93 -5.72 4.95
N GLU A 50 13.32 -6.97 4.64
CA GLU A 50 14.72 -7.38 4.72
C GLU A 50 15.59 -6.69 3.64
N SER A 51 15.06 -6.57 2.42
CA SER A 51 15.72 -5.84 1.32
C SER A 51 15.84 -4.35 1.64
N LEU A 52 14.78 -3.77 2.19
CA LEU A 52 14.74 -2.36 2.60
C LEU A 52 15.74 -2.09 3.73
N ALA A 53 15.77 -2.94 4.76
CA ALA A 53 16.70 -2.84 5.89
C ALA A 53 18.15 -2.94 5.42
N ARG A 54 18.47 -3.90 4.53
CA ARG A 54 19.81 -4.02 3.93
C ARG A 54 20.23 -2.79 3.14
N LYS A 55 19.33 -2.23 2.32
CA LYS A 55 19.61 -1.00 1.57
C LYS A 55 19.86 0.19 2.49
N LEU A 56 19.04 0.37 3.52
CA LEU A 56 19.21 1.44 4.51
C LEU A 56 20.55 1.29 5.26
N ALA A 57 20.88 0.08 5.71
CA ALA A 57 22.15 -0.21 6.35
C ALA A 57 23.36 0.03 5.41
N GLY A 58 23.23 -0.33 4.14
CA GLY A 58 24.24 -0.07 3.11
C GLY A 58 24.43 1.42 2.84
N MET A 59 23.35 2.19 2.76
CA MET A 59 23.41 3.65 2.59
C MET A 59 24.05 4.34 3.80
N LEU A 60 23.71 3.91 5.01
CA LEU A 60 24.32 4.41 6.23
C LEU A 60 25.83 4.10 6.27
N SER A 61 26.19 2.86 5.92
CA SER A 61 27.60 2.44 5.89
C SER A 61 28.40 3.19 4.81
N ALA A 62 27.79 3.46 3.66
CA ALA A 62 28.40 4.26 2.59
C ALA A 62 28.51 5.74 2.96
N GLY A 63 27.51 6.31 3.64
CA GLY A 63 27.53 7.71 4.11
C GLY A 63 28.52 7.95 5.26
N LEU A 64 28.78 6.94 6.08
CA LEU A 64 29.81 6.98 7.12
C LEU A 64 31.22 6.66 6.59
N ARG A 65 31.33 6.12 5.37
CA ARG A 65 32.59 5.96 4.65
C ARG A 65 32.86 7.20 3.80
N PHE A 66 33.55 8.18 4.40
CA PHE A 66 34.10 9.32 3.67
C PHE A 66 35.26 8.87 2.79
N ASP A 67 34.96 8.50 1.55
CA ASP A 67 35.96 8.13 0.54
C ASP A 67 36.47 9.41 -0.15
N HIS A 68 37.73 9.76 0.13
CA HIS A 68 38.41 10.98 -0.36
C HIS A 68 38.55 10.99 -1.90
N SER A 69 38.22 9.88 -2.58
CA SER A 69 38.23 9.73 -4.04
C SER A 69 37.05 10.39 -4.76
N MET A 70 35.95 10.73 -4.06
CA MET A 70 34.71 11.26 -4.67
C MET A 70 34.76 12.75 -5.01
N VAL A 71 35.77 13.47 -4.50
CA VAL A 71 35.96 14.91 -4.70
C VAL A 71 36.62 15.23 -6.06
N ASN A 72 37.20 14.23 -6.74
CA ASN A 72 38.09 14.47 -7.88
C ASN A 72 37.43 14.46 -9.26
N ASP A 73 36.19 14.00 -9.43
CA ASP A 73 35.59 13.89 -10.76
C ASP A 73 34.09 14.26 -10.83
N PRO A 74 33.75 15.47 -11.30
CA PRO A 74 32.37 15.95 -11.45
C PRO A 74 31.47 15.05 -12.32
N ASN A 75 32.05 14.32 -13.29
CA ASN A 75 31.30 13.41 -14.16
C ASN A 75 30.83 12.14 -13.44
N LEU A 76 31.59 11.66 -12.44
CA LEU A 76 31.18 10.51 -11.62
C LEU A 76 30.00 10.88 -10.71
N ILE A 77 29.96 12.11 -10.21
CA ILE A 77 28.86 12.64 -9.39
C ILE A 77 27.55 12.67 -10.22
N LEU A 78 27.59 13.13 -11.47
CA LEU A 78 26.41 13.20 -12.32
C LEU A 78 25.85 11.80 -12.64
N SER A 79 26.72 10.84 -12.94
CA SER A 79 26.32 9.44 -13.16
C SER A 79 25.73 8.81 -11.89
N GLN A 80 26.32 9.09 -10.72
CA GLN A 80 25.82 8.63 -9.42
C GLN A 80 24.41 9.17 -9.14
N ILE A 81 24.16 10.45 -9.40
CA ILE A 81 22.85 11.10 -9.23
C ILE A 81 21.79 10.43 -10.12
N ILE A 82 22.12 10.19 -11.40
CA ILE A 82 21.19 9.53 -12.34
C ILE A 82 20.86 8.10 -11.89
N GLN A 83 21.86 7.36 -11.40
CA GLN A 83 21.65 6.02 -10.85
C GLN A 83 20.78 6.04 -9.59
N LEU A 84 20.99 7.00 -8.70
CA LEU A 84 20.17 7.17 -7.50
C LEU A 84 18.70 7.50 -7.85
N ILE A 85 18.47 8.39 -8.82
CA ILE A 85 17.12 8.75 -9.29
C ILE A 85 16.42 7.53 -9.91
N LYS A 86 17.11 6.78 -10.78
CA LYS A 86 16.56 5.53 -11.36
C LYS A 86 16.25 4.50 -10.27
N GLY A 87 17.14 4.34 -9.31
CA GLY A 87 16.94 3.45 -8.16
C GLY A 87 15.72 3.83 -7.33
N ALA A 88 15.52 5.13 -7.10
CA ALA A 88 14.36 5.65 -6.38
C ALA A 88 13.05 5.42 -7.14
N MET A 89 13.02 5.67 -8.45
CA MET A 89 11.84 5.40 -9.30
C MET A 89 11.45 3.92 -9.27
N VAL A 90 12.42 3.02 -9.42
CA VAL A 90 12.17 1.57 -9.38
C VAL A 90 11.77 1.10 -7.97
N ALA A 91 12.29 1.73 -6.92
CA ALA A 91 11.92 1.43 -5.54
C ALA A 91 10.50 1.90 -5.18
N LEU A 92 10.03 3.00 -5.79
CA LEU A 92 8.67 3.51 -5.62
C LEU A 92 7.62 2.72 -6.41
N LEU A 93 8.02 2.09 -7.52
CA LEU A 93 7.16 1.28 -8.38
C LEU A 93 6.31 0.25 -7.61
N PRO A 94 6.87 -0.64 -6.76
CA PRO A 94 6.09 -1.61 -6.01
C PRO A 94 5.09 -0.96 -5.04
N LEU A 95 5.45 0.17 -4.43
CA LEU A 95 4.56 0.94 -3.54
C LEU A 95 3.36 1.49 -4.33
N ILE A 96 3.61 2.10 -5.49
CA ILE A 96 2.57 2.65 -6.37
C ILE A 96 1.65 1.54 -6.87
N THR A 97 2.21 0.42 -7.36
CA THR A 97 1.37 -0.72 -7.78
C THR A 97 0.56 -1.31 -6.64
N GLY A 98 1.12 -1.40 -5.42
CA GLY A 98 0.38 -1.88 -4.26
C GLY A 98 -0.81 -0.99 -3.92
N VAL A 99 -0.62 0.33 -3.91
CA VAL A 99 -1.70 1.30 -3.66
C VAL A 99 -2.75 1.27 -4.77
N VAL A 100 -2.34 1.18 -6.03
CA VAL A 100 -3.27 1.13 -7.18
C VAL A 100 -4.10 -0.16 -7.17
N LEU A 101 -3.50 -1.31 -6.84
CA LEU A 101 -4.24 -2.57 -6.72
C LEU A 101 -5.27 -2.51 -5.59
N VAL A 102 -4.91 -1.93 -4.44
CA VAL A 102 -5.84 -1.73 -3.32
C VAL A 102 -6.97 -0.76 -3.71
N ALA A 103 -6.67 0.31 -4.44
CA ALA A 103 -7.67 1.25 -4.94
C ALA A 103 -8.64 0.63 -5.96
N LEU A 104 -8.16 -0.31 -6.79
CA LEU A 104 -8.97 -1.04 -7.76
C LEU A 104 -9.84 -2.13 -7.12
N ILE A 105 -9.37 -2.74 -6.02
CA ILE A 105 -10.08 -3.81 -5.29
C ILE A 105 -11.04 -3.23 -4.24
N SER A 106 -10.77 -2.02 -3.74
CA SER A 106 -11.71 -1.29 -2.91
C SER A 106 -12.99 -1.07 -3.72
N PRO A 107 -14.14 -1.57 -3.25
CA PRO A 107 -15.39 -1.40 -3.97
C PRO A 107 -15.75 0.09 -4.05
#